data_AF-A0A0H3DDI2-F1
#
_entry.id   AF-A0A0H3DDI2-F1
#
_cell.length_a   1.000
_cell.length_b   1.000
_cell.length_c   1.000
_cell.angle_alpha   90.00
_cell.angle_beta   90.00
_cell.angle_gamma   90.00
#
_symmetry.space_group_name_H-M   'P 1'
#
loop_
_entity.id
_entity.type
_entity.pdbx_description
1 polymer ?
#
loop_
_entity_poly.entity_id
_entity_poly.type
_entity_poly.pdbx_seq_one_letter_code
_entity_poly.pdbx_strand_id
1 'polypeptide(L)'
;MTTGLDGGAENYLVLQRKGQLFPAVTLAAYRLHRLAVWRGRTPIDPHPAFDVLEDAVVQATFFGDDDLNAMLESLLAAARSFVDSVRMIQDSSRPGFGGNVQEPHRGDDADVRQKLQSTIESFVTVARADLCIEGSWRSAFGDSPAT
;
A
#
# COMPACT_ATOMS: atom_id res chain seq x y z
N MET A 1 -14.13 27.83 -34.97
CA MET A 1 -14.70 27.35 -33.69
C MET A 1 -14.65 25.84 -33.72
N THR A 2 -13.57 25.26 -33.22
CA THR A 2 -13.34 23.80 -33.16
C THR A 2 -12.75 23.48 -31.80
N THR A 3 -13.58 23.53 -30.77
CA THR A 3 -13.20 23.24 -29.38
C THR A 3 -14.41 22.61 -28.73
N GLY A 4 -14.44 21.29 -28.61
CA GLY A 4 -15.57 20.61 -27.96
C GLY A 4 -15.56 19.08 -27.98
N LEU A 5 -14.74 18.45 -28.83
CA LEU A 5 -14.65 16.98 -28.90
C LEU A 5 -13.37 16.40 -28.26
N ASP A 6 -12.32 17.20 -28.08
CA ASP A 6 -11.03 16.71 -27.54
C ASP A 6 -11.04 16.44 -26.03
N GLY A 7 -11.70 17.29 -25.24
CA GLY A 7 -11.64 17.19 -23.76
C GLY A 7 -12.26 15.90 -23.20
N GLY A 8 -13.17 15.25 -23.94
CA GLY A 8 -13.72 13.96 -23.54
C GLY A 8 -12.74 12.79 -23.73
N ALA A 9 -11.95 12.83 -24.80
CA ALA A 9 -10.95 11.79 -25.09
C ALA A 9 -9.76 11.88 -24.13
N GLU A 10 -9.30 13.08 -23.82
CA GLU A 10 -8.23 13.32 -22.84
C GLU A 10 -8.64 12.86 -21.44
N ASN A 11 -9.86 13.20 -21.00
CA ASN A 11 -10.40 12.74 -19.72
C ASN A 11 -10.53 11.21 -19.66
N TYR A 12 -10.94 10.57 -20.76
CA TYR A 12 -11.01 9.11 -20.84
C TYR A 12 -9.62 8.46 -20.70
N LEU A 13 -8.58 9.01 -21.33
CA LEU A 13 -7.21 8.52 -21.21
C LEU A 13 -6.68 8.65 -19.79
N VAL A 14 -6.96 9.77 -19.12
CA VAL A 14 -6.57 9.98 -17.71
C VAL A 14 -7.25 8.96 -16.80
N LEU A 15 -8.57 8.77 -16.95
CA LEU A 15 -9.32 7.77 -16.18
C LEU A 15 -8.81 6.35 -16.43
N GLN A 16 -8.48 6.01 -17.68
CA GLN A 16 -7.91 4.71 -18.03
C GLN A 16 -6.54 4.50 -17.37
N ARG A 17 -5.69 5.53 -17.33
CA ARG A 17 -4.38 5.47 -16.66
C ARG A 17 -4.52 5.33 -15.15
N LYS A 18 -5.37 6.14 -14.52
CA LYS A 18 -5.71 6.01 -13.10
C LYS A 18 -6.21 4.61 -12.76
N GLY A 19 -7.11 4.06 -13.59
CA GLY A 19 -7.63 2.69 -13.46
C GLY A 19 -6.58 1.58 -13.56
N GLN A 20 -5.41 1.85 -14.13
CA GLN A 20 -4.27 0.92 -14.15
C GLN A 20 -3.32 1.15 -12.97
N LEU A 21 -3.05 2.42 -12.64
CA LEU A 21 -2.06 2.81 -11.64
C LEU A 21 -2.53 2.59 -10.21
N PHE A 22 -3.78 2.92 -9.88
CA PHE A 22 -4.28 2.76 -8.50
C PHE A 22 -4.32 1.30 -8.05
N PRO A 23 -4.75 0.33 -8.88
CA PRO A 23 -4.60 -1.08 -8.55
C PRO A 23 -3.13 -1.52 -8.42
N ALA A 24 -2.21 -0.94 -9.20
CA ALA A 24 -0.78 -1.26 -9.09
C ALA A 24 -0.19 -0.78 -7.76
N VAL A 25 -0.48 0.46 -7.35
CA VAL A 25 -0.12 1.00 -6.02
C VAL A 25 -0.68 0.11 -4.92
N THR A 26 -1.97 -0.21 -5.01
CA THR A 26 -2.67 -1.08 -4.05
C THR A 26 -1.94 -2.43 -3.95
N LEU A 27 -1.71 -3.11 -5.07
CA LEU A 27 -1.06 -4.42 -5.10
C LEU A 27 0.36 -4.38 -4.53
N ALA A 28 1.15 -3.35 -4.85
CA ALA A 28 2.50 -3.18 -4.31
C ALA A 28 2.46 -3.00 -2.78
N ALA A 29 1.57 -2.17 -2.26
CA ALA A 29 1.40 -1.96 -0.83
C ALA A 29 0.93 -3.24 -0.11
N TYR A 30 -0.01 -4.00 -0.69
CA TYR A 30 -0.42 -5.32 -0.18
C TYR A 30 0.74 -6.31 -0.12
N ARG A 31 1.60 -6.34 -1.16
CA ARG A 31 2.78 -7.23 -1.19
C ARG A 31 3.78 -6.87 -0.10
N LEU A 32 4.04 -5.58 0.11
CA LEU A 32 4.87 -5.09 1.20
C LEU A 32 4.28 -5.47 2.57
N HIS A 33 2.99 -5.19 2.78
CA HIS A 33 2.30 -5.53 4.03
C HIS A 33 2.35 -7.03 4.35
N ARG A 34 2.25 -7.90 3.35
CA ARG A 34 2.26 -9.37 3.56
C ARG A 34 3.66 -9.95 3.71
N LEU A 35 4.71 -9.13 3.63
CA LEU A 35 6.07 -9.62 3.77
C LEU A 35 6.29 -10.11 5.21
N ALA A 36 6.77 -11.35 5.31
CA ALA A 36 7.22 -11.90 6.59
C ALA A 36 8.55 -11.23 6.98
N VAL A 37 8.79 -11.08 8.29
CA VAL A 37 10.05 -10.54 8.80
C VAL A 37 11.22 -11.49 8.53
N TRP A 38 10.98 -12.81 8.60
CA TRP A 38 11.95 -13.86 8.26
C TRP A 38 11.36 -14.93 7.34
N ARG A 39 12.23 -15.59 6.57
CA ARG A 39 11.98 -16.86 5.90
C ARG A 39 12.73 -17.95 6.68
N GLY A 40 12.03 -18.63 7.58
CA GLY A 40 12.67 -19.57 8.50
C GLY A 40 13.64 -18.82 9.43
N ARG A 41 14.95 -18.97 9.21
CA ARG A 41 15.99 -18.26 10.00
C ARG A 41 16.62 -17.05 9.30
N THR A 42 16.27 -16.82 8.04
CA THR A 42 16.89 -15.77 7.21
C THR A 42 16.03 -14.52 7.22
N PRO A 43 16.57 -13.32 7.54
CA PRO A 43 15.81 -12.08 7.44
C PRO A 43 15.42 -11.81 5.98
N ILE A 44 14.21 -11.31 5.76
CA ILE A 44 13.76 -10.88 4.43
C ILE A 44 13.98 -9.38 4.33
N ASP A 45 14.71 -8.94 3.30
CA ASP A 45 14.86 -7.52 3.02
C ASP A 45 13.55 -6.91 2.48
N PRO A 46 12.94 -5.91 3.16
CA PRO A 46 11.71 -5.29 2.70
C PRO A 46 11.90 -4.21 1.63
N HIS A 47 13.13 -3.71 1.40
CA HIS A 47 13.38 -2.60 0.47
C HIS A 47 12.91 -2.89 -0.96
N PRO A 48 13.17 -4.07 -1.56
CA PRO A 48 12.69 -4.33 -2.92
C PRO A 48 11.17 -4.25 -3.08
N ALA A 49 10.39 -4.56 -2.04
CA ALA A 49 8.93 -4.42 -2.07
C ALA A 49 8.50 -2.96 -1.85
N PHE A 50 9.26 -2.19 -1.05
CA PHE A 50 9.07 -0.76 -0.87
C PHE A 50 9.39 0.02 -2.15
N ASP A 51 10.50 -0.26 -2.82
CA ASP A 51 10.92 0.42 -4.07
C ASP A 51 9.85 0.26 -5.17
N VAL A 52 9.27 -0.95 -5.28
CA VAL A 52 8.15 -1.21 -6.22
C VAL A 52 6.91 -0.39 -5.88
N LEU A 53 6.63 -0.16 -4.59
CA LEU A 53 5.54 0.72 -4.17
C LEU A 53 5.87 2.19 -4.46
N GLU A 54 7.09 2.63 -4.17
CA GLU A 54 7.58 3.99 -4.43
C GLU A 54 7.47 4.33 -5.92
N ASP A 55 7.95 3.45 -6.81
CA ASP A 55 7.83 3.61 -8.26
C ASP A 55 6.37 3.74 -8.72
N ALA A 56 5.48 2.90 -8.17
CA ALA A 56 4.06 2.94 -8.51
C ALA A 56 3.39 4.24 -8.01
N VAL A 57 3.74 4.71 -6.82
CA VAL A 57 3.24 5.96 -6.26
C VAL A 57 3.71 7.15 -7.09
N VAL A 58 5.00 7.22 -7.42
CA VAL A 58 5.55 8.29 -8.28
C VAL A 58 4.78 8.37 -9.58
N GLN A 59 4.51 7.24 -10.25
CA GLN A 59 3.69 7.22 -11.46
C GLN A 59 2.25 7.69 -11.23
N ALA A 60 1.62 7.31 -10.10
CA ALA A 60 0.25 7.68 -9.77
C ALA A 60 0.09 9.18 -9.45
N THR A 61 1.08 9.81 -8.82
CA THR A 61 1.01 11.24 -8.43
C THR A 61 0.82 12.19 -9.63
N PHE A 62 1.33 11.82 -10.81
CA PHE A 62 1.12 12.60 -12.04
C PHE A 62 -0.35 12.73 -12.45
N PHE A 63 -1.22 11.83 -11.97
CA PHE A 63 -2.63 11.81 -12.30
C PHE A 63 -3.52 12.19 -11.12
N GLY A 64 -2.96 12.38 -9.91
CA GLY A 64 -3.72 12.73 -8.72
C GLY A 64 -3.96 14.22 -8.57
N ASP A 65 -5.05 14.56 -7.88
CA ASP A 65 -5.25 15.88 -7.30
C ASP A 65 -4.52 15.99 -5.94
N ASP A 66 -4.61 17.16 -5.30
CA ASP A 66 -3.92 17.43 -4.03
C ASP A 66 -4.32 16.43 -2.93
N ASP A 67 -5.59 16.05 -2.86
CA ASP A 67 -6.11 15.11 -1.86
C ASP A 67 -5.57 13.69 -2.10
N LEU A 68 -5.58 13.22 -3.35
CA LEU A 68 -5.02 11.92 -3.70
C LEU A 68 -3.50 11.89 -3.50
N ASN A 69 -2.80 12.96 -3.84
CA ASN A 69 -1.36 13.08 -3.64
C ASN A 69 -1.00 13.06 -2.15
N ALA A 70 -1.75 13.76 -1.30
CA ALA A 70 -1.58 13.69 0.15
C ALA A 70 -1.81 12.27 0.70
N MET A 71 -2.78 11.53 0.13
CA MET A 71 -3.01 10.12 0.49
C MET A 71 -1.88 9.20 0.04
N LEU A 72 -1.32 9.42 -1.15
CA LEU A 72 -0.17 8.69 -1.66
C LEU A 72 1.09 8.95 -0.82
N GLU A 73 1.33 10.19 -0.40
CA GLU A 73 2.40 10.55 0.53
C GLU A 73 2.23 9.87 1.89
N SER A 74 1.01 9.89 2.43
CA SER A 74 0.67 9.19 3.68
C SER A 74 0.93 7.69 3.58
N LEU A 75 0.62 7.08 2.43
CA LEU A 75 0.89 5.67 2.15
C LEU A 75 2.39 5.37 2.12
N LEU A 76 3.21 6.21 1.46
CA LEU A 76 4.66 6.05 1.46
C LEU A 76 5.27 6.23 2.86
N ALA A 77 4.78 7.19 3.63
CA ALA A 77 5.22 7.40 5.00
C ALA A 77 4.91 6.18 5.90
N ALA A 78 3.70 5.61 5.78
CA ALA A 78 3.33 4.40 6.49
C ALA A 78 4.17 3.18 6.05
N ALA A 79 4.42 3.03 4.75
CA ALA A 79 5.24 1.97 4.19
C ALA A 79 6.70 2.07 4.63
N ARG A 80 7.29 3.27 4.67
CA ARG A 80 8.64 3.49 5.19
C ARG A 80 8.72 3.17 6.68
N SER A 81 7.75 3.65 7.47
CA SER A 81 7.64 3.31 8.89
C SER A 81 7.57 1.79 9.13
N PHE A 82 6.86 1.05 8.27
CA PHE A 82 6.82 -0.41 8.30
C PHE A 82 8.19 -1.03 8.00
N VAL A 83 8.86 -0.60 6.93
CA VAL A 83 10.22 -1.06 6.56
C VAL A 83 11.21 -0.85 7.71
N ASP A 84 11.24 0.35 8.28
CA ASP A 84 12.14 0.70 9.38
C ASP A 84 11.89 -0.19 10.61
N SER A 85 10.62 -0.46 10.91
CA SER A 85 10.25 -1.32 12.04
C SER A 85 10.62 -2.78 11.80
N VAL A 86 10.40 -3.30 10.59
CA VAL A 86 10.85 -4.66 10.21
C VAL A 86 12.37 -4.78 10.37
N ARG A 87 13.13 -3.77 9.93
CA ARG A 87 14.60 -3.74 10.08
C ARG A 87 15.02 -3.70 11.55
N MET A 88 14.39 -2.83 12.34
CA MET A 88 14.63 -2.76 13.78
C MET A 88 14.36 -4.11 14.47
N ILE A 89 13.28 -4.80 14.12
CA ILE A 89 12.97 -6.14 14.66
C ILE A 89 14.04 -7.16 14.24
N GLN A 90 14.51 -7.11 12.99
CA GLN A 90 15.58 -7.99 12.51
C GLN A 90 16.91 -7.75 13.24
N ASP A 91 17.22 -6.50 13.58
CA ASP A 91 18.46 -6.12 14.27
C ASP A 91 18.41 -6.41 15.78
N SER A 92 17.23 -6.29 16.39
CA SER A 92 17.03 -6.44 17.84
C SER A 92 16.55 -7.83 18.28
N SER A 93 16.11 -8.67 17.34
CA SER A 93 15.50 -9.96 17.64
C SER A 93 16.07 -11.12 16.80
N ARG A 94 15.72 -12.35 17.19
CA ARG A 94 15.98 -13.56 16.42
C ARG A 94 14.65 -14.15 15.97
N PRO A 95 14.61 -14.88 14.84
CA PRO A 95 13.39 -15.57 14.42
C PRO A 95 12.95 -16.57 15.50
N GLY A 96 11.66 -16.56 15.83
CA GLY A 96 11.01 -17.58 16.63
C GLY A 96 10.80 -18.89 15.86
N PHE A 97 10.06 -19.82 16.45
CA PHE A 97 9.69 -21.06 15.77
C PHE A 97 8.94 -20.75 14.46
N GLY A 98 9.34 -21.38 13.35
CA GLY A 98 8.75 -21.14 12.03
C GLY A 98 9.13 -19.79 11.37
N GLY A 99 10.01 -18.98 11.96
CA GLY A 99 10.34 -17.65 11.45
C GLY A 99 9.38 -16.54 11.89
N ASN A 100 8.61 -16.79 12.95
CA ASN A 100 7.71 -15.80 13.54
C ASN A 100 8.45 -14.75 14.36
N VAL A 101 7.84 -13.58 14.53
CA VAL A 101 8.30 -12.55 15.46
C VAL A 101 8.16 -13.04 16.90
N GLN A 102 9.20 -12.83 17.70
CA GLN A 102 9.21 -13.17 19.12
C GLN A 102 8.28 -12.25 19.92
N GLU A 103 7.77 -12.75 21.05
CA GLU A 103 6.80 -12.04 21.90
C GLU A 103 7.12 -10.57 22.18
N PRO A 104 8.38 -10.16 22.51
CA PRO A 104 8.67 -8.77 22.85
C PRO A 104 8.42 -7.78 21.70
N HIS A 105 8.46 -8.25 20.44
CA HIS A 105 8.31 -7.41 19.25
C HIS A 105 7.02 -7.70 18.47
N ARG A 106 6.19 -8.63 18.96
CA ARG A 106 4.93 -8.98 18.27
C ARG A 106 3.95 -7.81 18.29
N GLY A 107 3.91 -7.06 19.39
CA GLY A 107 3.10 -5.82 19.48
C GLY A 107 3.52 -4.81 18.43
N ASP A 108 4.82 -4.51 18.37
CA ASP A 108 5.38 -3.58 17.38
C ASP A 108 5.09 -4.00 15.94
N ASP A 109 5.30 -5.28 15.58
CA ASP A 109 4.99 -5.81 14.23
C ASP A 109 3.48 -5.71 13.92
N ALA A 110 2.61 -6.00 14.89
CA ALA A 110 1.17 -5.90 14.71
C ALA A 110 0.71 -4.45 14.50
N ASP A 111 1.23 -3.51 15.29
CA ASP A 111 0.85 -2.10 15.22
C ASP A 111 1.26 -1.48 13.87
N VAL A 112 2.47 -1.76 13.39
CA VAL A 112 2.95 -1.21 12.10
C VAL A 112 2.24 -1.85 10.91
N ARG A 113 1.88 -3.13 10.99
CA ARG A 113 1.04 -3.80 9.99
C ARG A 113 -0.36 -3.19 9.96
N GLN A 114 -0.98 -3.03 11.12
CA GLN A 114 -2.31 -2.43 11.23
C GLN A 114 -2.32 -1.00 10.68
N LYS A 115 -1.31 -0.19 11.00
CA LYS A 115 -1.16 1.16 10.47
C LYS A 115 -1.06 1.15 8.94
N LEU A 116 -0.18 0.33 8.37
CA LEU A 116 -0.03 0.22 6.91
C LEU A 116 -1.34 -0.28 6.25
N GLN A 117 -2.00 -1.27 6.84
CA GLN A 117 -3.30 -1.77 6.38
C GLN A 117 -4.34 -0.65 6.35
N SER A 118 -4.52 0.09 7.44
CA SER A 118 -5.49 1.19 7.49
C SER A 118 -5.19 2.27 6.45
N THR A 119 -3.92 2.62 6.23
CA THR A 119 -3.54 3.58 5.18
C THR A 119 -3.83 3.04 3.77
N ILE A 120 -3.61 1.75 3.51
CA ILE A 120 -3.98 1.11 2.23
C ILE A 120 -5.49 1.19 2.01
N GLU A 121 -6.30 0.88 3.03
CA GLU A 121 -7.76 0.93 2.94
C GLU A 121 -8.29 2.36 2.72
N SER A 122 -7.69 3.36 3.38
CA SER A 122 -8.00 4.77 3.12
C SER A 122 -7.64 5.18 1.69
N PHE A 123 -6.45 4.80 1.20
CA PHE A 123 -6.06 5.09 -0.19
C PHE A 123 -7.04 4.47 -1.19
N VAL A 124 -7.38 3.19 -1.04
CA VAL A 124 -8.33 2.49 -1.91
C VAL A 124 -9.69 3.19 -1.92
N THR A 125 -10.14 3.69 -0.77
CA THR A 125 -11.42 4.41 -0.65
C THR A 125 -11.40 5.70 -1.48
N VAL A 126 -10.35 6.52 -1.34
CA VAL A 126 -10.19 7.77 -2.11
C VAL A 126 -9.99 7.49 -3.60
N ALA A 127 -9.15 6.53 -3.95
CA ALA A 127 -8.90 6.12 -5.34
C ALA A 127 -10.16 5.61 -6.05
N ARG A 128 -11.04 4.88 -5.34
CA ARG A 128 -12.33 4.45 -5.90
C ARG A 128 -13.29 5.61 -6.10
N ALA A 129 -13.33 6.57 -5.17
CA ALA A 129 -14.14 7.77 -5.31
C ALA A 129 -13.69 8.62 -6.51
N ASP A 130 -12.38 8.79 -6.69
CA ASP A 130 -11.78 9.49 -7.84
C ASP A 130 -12.11 8.81 -9.19
N LEU A 131 -12.20 7.47 -9.20
CA LEU A 131 -12.64 6.70 -10.37
C LEU A 131 -14.18 6.59 -10.52
N CYS A 132 -14.95 7.24 -9.65
CA CYS A 132 -16.41 7.14 -9.57
C CYS A 132 -16.93 5.68 -9.48
N ILE A 133 -16.19 4.79 -8.82
CA ILE A 133 -16.58 3.39 -8.64
C ILE A 133 -17.47 3.26 -7.40
N GLU A 134 -18.73 2.92 -7.62
CA GLU A 134 -19.70 2.70 -6.54
C GLU A 134 -19.47 1.38 -5.77
N GLY A 135 -20.07 1.31 -4.58
CA GLY A 135 -20.07 0.13 -3.73
C GLY A 135 -18.90 0.04 -2.75
N SER A 136 -19.11 -0.74 -1.68
CA SER A 136 -18.08 -0.95 -0.65
C SER A 136 -16.94 -1.83 -1.18
N TRP A 137 -15.72 -1.43 -0.84
CA TRP A 137 -14.55 -2.27 -1.05
C TRP A 137 -14.54 -3.39 -0.02
N ARG A 138 -14.41 -4.65 -0.45
CA ARG A 138 -14.11 -5.77 0.45
C ARG A 138 -12.60 -5.85 0.60
N SER A 139 -12.10 -5.55 1.81
CA SER A 139 -10.68 -5.57 2.12
C SER A 139 -10.06 -6.93 1.77
N ALA A 140 -8.94 -6.93 1.06
CA ALA A 140 -8.20 -8.15 0.76
C ALA A 140 -7.35 -8.62 1.97
N PHE A 141 -7.32 -7.85 3.05
CA PHE A 141 -6.80 -8.28 4.35
C PHE A 141 -7.81 -9.15 5.13
N GLY A 142 -9.07 -9.16 4.69
CA GLY A 142 -10.16 -9.96 5.25
C GLY A 142 -10.78 -9.35 6.50
N ASP A 143 -12.09 -9.17 6.48
CA ASP A 143 -12.88 -9.39 7.69
C ASP A 143 -12.78 -10.89 7.97
N SER A 144 -11.96 -11.30 8.94
CA SER A 144 -12.17 -12.62 9.53
C SER A 144 -13.57 -12.60 10.14
N PRO A 145 -14.54 -13.43 9.68
CA PRO A 145 -15.71 -13.67 10.50
C PRO A 145 -15.20 -14.21 11.82
N ALA A 146 -15.57 -13.55 12.92
CA ALA A 146 -15.36 -14.08 14.25
C ALA A 146 -15.94 -15.50 14.29
N THR A 147 -15.07 -16.51 14.34
CA THR A 147 -15.41 -17.89 14.70
C THR A 147 -15.00 -18.14 16.13
#